data_AF-G5SCS3-F1
#
_entry.id   AF-G5SCS3-F1
#
_cell.length_a   1.000
_cell.length_b   1.000
_cell.length_c   1.000
_cell.angle_alpha   90.00
_cell.angle_beta   90.00
_cell.angle_gamma   90.00
#
_symmetry.space_group_name_H-M   'P 1'
#
loop_
_entity.id
_entity.type
_entity.pdbx_description
1 polymer ?
#
loop_
_entity_poly.entity_id
_entity_poly.type
_entity_poly.pdbx_seq_one_letter_code
_entity_poly.pdbx_strand_id
1 'polypeptide(L)'
;MLLPQALIRELREELGIDATPGVYIASHQRDVSGRRIHLHAWHVPAFNGLIRALEHQALAWCTPEEALEYPLAPADIPLLQAFMALRDARLTDSC
;
A
#
# COMPACT_ATOMS: atom_id res chain seq x y z
N MET A 1 17.07 -7.65 -6.12
CA MET A 1 15.61 -7.87 -6.13
C MET A 1 14.96 -6.58 -6.63
N LEU A 2 14.08 -6.66 -7.63
CA LEU A 2 13.37 -5.47 -8.11
C LEU A 2 12.30 -5.08 -7.08
N LEU A 3 12.03 -3.77 -6.89
CA LEU A 3 11.06 -3.29 -5.90
C LEU A 3 9.67 -3.97 -5.98
N PRO A 4 9.08 -4.21 -7.17
CA PRO A 4 7.81 -4.93 -7.27
C PRO A 4 7.88 -6.38 -6.79
N GLN A 5 9.04 -7.04 -6.94
CA GLN A 5 9.21 -8.43 -6.50
C GLN A 5 9.27 -8.51 -4.97
N ALA A 6 9.87 -7.51 -4.32
CA ALA A 6 9.84 -7.41 -2.86
C ALA A 6 8.39 -7.24 -2.38
N LEU A 7 7.62 -6.33 -2.98
CA LEU A 7 6.21 -6.12 -2.63
C LEU A 7 5.37 -7.40 -2.74
N ILE A 8 5.51 -8.16 -3.84
CA ILE A 8 4.79 -9.44 -4.00
C ILE A 8 5.14 -10.42 -2.88
N ARG A 9 6.42 -10.50 -2.53
CA ARG A 9 6.89 -11.38 -1.46
C ARG A 9 6.29 -10.96 -0.10
N GLU A 10 6.38 -9.68 0.26
CA GLU A 10 5.83 -9.20 1.55
C GLU A 10 4.32 -9.41 1.64
N LEU A 11 3.56 -9.09 0.59
CA LEU A 11 2.10 -9.29 0.59
C LEU A 11 1.71 -10.77 0.71
N ARG A 12 2.56 -11.68 0.22
CA ARG A 12 2.35 -13.11 0.41
C ARG A 12 2.65 -13.55 1.84
N GLU A 13 3.72 -13.05 2.44
CA GLU A 13 4.14 -13.40 3.81
C GLU A 13 3.20 -12.80 4.87
N GLU A 14 2.83 -11.54 4.72
CA GLU A 14 2.05 -10.80 5.72
C GLU A 14 0.54 -10.92 5.54
N LEU A 15 0.07 -11.05 4.28
CA LEU A 15 -1.36 -11.04 3.92
C LEU A 15 -1.87 -12.34 3.28
N GLY A 16 -0.97 -13.24 2.87
CA GLY A 16 -1.34 -14.53 2.27
C GLY A 16 -1.88 -14.43 0.84
N ILE A 17 -1.58 -13.35 0.11
CA ILE A 17 -2.08 -13.12 -1.24
C ILE A 17 -0.98 -13.12 -2.30
N ASP A 18 -1.33 -13.58 -3.51
CA ASP A 18 -0.49 -13.43 -4.70
C ASP A 18 -0.91 -12.16 -5.44
N ALA A 19 -0.21 -11.07 -5.16
CA ALA A 19 -0.48 -9.74 -5.71
C ALA A 19 0.09 -9.53 -7.11
N THR A 20 -0.59 -8.71 -7.92
CA THR A 20 -0.06 -8.21 -9.21
C THR A 20 0.12 -6.70 -9.12
N PRO A 21 1.35 -6.20 -8.83
CA PRO A 21 1.62 -4.77 -8.82
C PRO A 21 1.36 -4.15 -10.20
N GLY A 22 0.58 -3.08 -10.22
CA GLY A 22 0.27 -2.32 -11.43
C GLY A 22 1.11 -1.06 -11.51
N VAL A 23 0.48 0.08 -11.22
CA VAL A 23 1.07 1.41 -11.42
C VAL A 23 1.87 1.84 -10.20
N TYR A 24 3.07 2.35 -10.45
CA TYR A 24 3.86 3.03 -9.43
C TYR A 24 3.23 4.39 -9.07
N ILE A 25 3.06 4.65 -7.78
CA ILE A 25 2.33 5.83 -7.28
C ILE A 25 3.30 6.95 -6.94
N ALA A 26 4.16 6.70 -5.95
CA ALA A 26 5.11 7.67 -5.44
C ALA A 26 6.18 6.95 -4.62
N SER A 27 7.21 7.71 -4.25
CA SER A 27 8.09 7.31 -3.16
C SER A 27 8.29 8.45 -2.21
N HIS A 28 8.56 8.11 -0.95
CA HIS A 28 8.84 9.05 0.09
C HIS A 28 10.09 8.61 0.84
N GLN A 29 11.01 9.55 1.04
CA GLN A 29 12.25 9.29 1.77
C GLN A 29 12.21 10.02 3.11
N ARG A 30 12.55 9.32 4.18
CA ARG A 30 12.58 9.88 5.54
C ARG A 30 13.71 9.29 6.36
N ASP A 31 14.31 10.11 7.21
CA ASP A 31 15.26 9.64 8.22
C ASP A 31 14.51 9.23 9.49
N VAL A 32 14.62 7.96 9.87
CA VAL A 32 14.01 7.38 11.06
C VAL A 32 15.12 6.80 11.92
N SER A 33 15.31 7.37 13.11
CA SER A 33 16.31 6.91 14.09
C SER A 33 17.74 6.78 13.50
N GLY A 34 18.14 7.76 12.68
CA GLY A 34 19.46 7.79 12.03
C GLY A 34 19.61 6.86 10.82
N ARG A 35 18.54 6.16 10.42
CA ARG A 35 18.50 5.35 9.20
C ARG A 35 17.64 6.04 8.15
N ARG A 36 18.16 6.12 6.93
CA ARG A 36 17.41 6.64 5.78
C ARG A 36 16.52 5.54 5.23
N ILE A 37 15.22 5.74 5.29
CA ILE A 37 14.20 4.84 4.77
C ILE A 37 13.64 5.45 3.48
N HIS A 38 13.54 4.64 2.43
CA HIS A 38 12.91 5.01 1.16
C HIS A 38 11.73 4.08 0.92
N LEU A 39 10.53 4.62 1.04
CA LEU A 39 9.28 3.91 0.83
C LEU A 39 8.81 4.09 -0.60
N HIS A 40 8.33 3.02 -1.22
CA HIS A 40 7.76 3.02 -2.56
C HIS A 40 6.32 2.52 -2.51
N ALA A 41 5.38 3.35 -2.97
CA ALA A 41 3.98 2.98 -3.09
C ALA A 41 3.67 2.49 -4.51
N TRP A 42 2.97 1.35 -4.59
CA TRP A 42 2.47 0.77 -5.82
C TRP A 42 0.98 0.49 -5.65
N HIS A 43 0.19 0.77 -6.69
CA HIS A 43 -1.19 0.33 -6.75
C HIS A 43 -1.24 -1.13 -7.21
N VAL A 44 -1.96 -1.95 -6.45
CA VAL A 44 -2.19 -3.37 -6.75
C VAL A 44 -3.66 -3.52 -7.14
N PRO A 45 -4.00 -3.45 -8.44
CA PRO A 45 -5.40 -3.51 -8.88
C PRO A 45 -6.02 -4.91 -8.75
N ALA A 46 -5.20 -5.95 -8.66
CA ALA A 46 -5.66 -7.33 -8.57
C ALA A 46 -4.70 -8.19 -7.75
N PHE A 47 -5.29 -9.15 -7.02
CA PHE A 47 -4.57 -10.18 -6.29
C PHE A 47 -5.41 -11.46 -6.26
N ASN A 48 -4.76 -12.59 -6.02
CA ASN A 48 -5.43 -13.87 -5.81
C ASN A 48 -5.29 -14.32 -4.35
N GLY A 49 -6.32 -15.02 -3.86
CA GLY A 49 -6.37 -15.53 -2.49
C GLY A 49 -7.31 -14.75 -1.58
N LEU A 50 -7.31 -15.12 -0.30
CA LEU A 50 -8.09 -14.45 0.73
C LEU A 50 -7.12 -13.68 1.63
N ILE A 51 -7.33 -12.37 1.76
CA ILE A 51 -6.54 -11.54 2.66
C ILE A 51 -6.71 -12.03 4.10
N ARG A 52 -5.59 -12.25 4.79
CA ARG A 52 -5.53 -12.63 6.21
C ARG A 52 -4.48 -11.79 6.93
N ALA A 53 -4.73 -11.43 8.17
CA ALA A 53 -3.73 -10.74 8.99
C ALA A 53 -2.73 -11.76 9.56
N LEU A 54 -1.67 -12.13 8.82
CA LEU A 54 -0.69 -13.13 9.27
C LEU A 54 0.32 -12.53 10.26
N GLU A 55 0.75 -11.30 10.00
CA GLU A 55 1.66 -10.55 10.89
C GLU A 55 1.03 -9.26 11.45
N HIS A 56 -0.20 -8.96 11.04
CA HIS A 56 -0.93 -7.77 11.46
C HIS A 56 -1.97 -8.12 12.54
N GLN A 57 -2.27 -7.15 13.42
CA GLN A 57 -3.27 -7.33 14.47
C GLN A 57 -4.71 -7.26 13.92
N ALA A 58 -4.94 -6.41 12.92
CA ALA A 58 -6.24 -6.20 12.31
C ALA A 58 -6.09 -5.67 10.89
N LEU A 59 -7.13 -5.84 10.09
CA LEU A 59 -7.24 -5.30 8.73
C LEU A 59 -8.60 -4.63 8.57
N ALA A 60 -8.64 -3.52 7.86
CA ALA A 60 -9.86 -2.78 7.54
C ALA A 60 -9.81 -2.32 6.09
N TRP A 61 -10.92 -2.50 5.38
CA TRP A 61 -11.13 -1.88 4.08
C TRP A 61 -11.80 -0.53 4.31
N CYS A 62 -11.24 0.52 3.72
CA CYS A 62 -11.75 1.87 3.81
C CYS A 62 -11.41 2.64 2.53
N THR A 63 -12.13 3.73 2.28
CA THR A 63 -11.81 4.67 1.22
C THR A 63 -10.50 5.43 1.54
N PRO A 64 -9.80 5.98 0.53
CA PRO A 64 -8.62 6.80 0.77
C PRO A 64 -8.87 7.99 1.70
N GLU A 65 -10.06 8.57 1.64
CA GLU A 65 -10.51 9.65 2.51
C GLU A 65 -10.64 9.18 3.97
N GLU A 66 -11.32 8.04 4.21
CA GLU A 66 -11.44 7.45 5.55
C GLU A 66 -10.09 7.00 6.12
N ALA A 67 -9.17 6.53 5.27
CA ALA A 67 -7.84 6.12 5.70
C ALA A 67 -7.06 7.26 6.41
N LEU A 68 -7.31 8.53 6.05
CA LEU A 68 -6.71 9.69 6.71
C LEU A 68 -7.19 9.90 8.15
N GLU A 69 -8.30 9.26 8.55
CA GLU A 69 -8.82 9.33 9.91
C GLU A 69 -8.12 8.33 10.86
N TYR A 70 -7.41 7.34 10.31
CA TYR A 70 -6.61 6.39 11.09
C TYR A 70 -5.26 6.99 11.51
N PRO A 71 -4.64 6.48 12.59
CA PRO A 71 -3.31 6.91 13.03
C PRO A 71 -2.21 6.34 12.13
N LEU A 72 -2.18 6.77 10.86
CA LEU A 72 -1.17 6.38 9.88
C LEU A 72 0.22 6.84 10.27
N ALA A 73 1.26 6.11 9.86
CA ALA A 73 2.61 6.58 10.08
C ALA A 73 2.85 7.85 9.24
N PRO A 74 3.65 8.82 9.73
CA PRO A 74 3.91 10.06 9.00
C PRO A 74 4.47 9.88 7.58
N ALA A 75 5.09 8.73 7.30
CA ALA A 75 5.67 8.41 6.01
C ALA A 75 4.64 7.88 4.99
N ASP A 76 3.48 7.40 5.45
CA ASP A 76 2.41 6.86 4.60
C ASP A 76 1.47 7.96 4.09
N ILE A 77 1.25 9.01 4.89
CA ILE A 77 0.40 10.16 4.55
C ILE A 77 0.74 10.76 3.16
N PRO A 78 1.99 11.11 2.82
CA PRO A 78 2.30 11.67 1.50
C PRO A 78 2.08 10.66 0.36
N LEU A 79 2.21 9.36 0.63
CA LEU A 79 1.96 8.31 -0.36
C LEU A 79 0.46 8.15 -0.62
N LEU A 80 -0.36 8.19 0.44
CA LEU A 80 -1.82 8.17 0.34
C LEU A 80 -2.34 9.41 -0.39
N GLN A 81 -1.81 10.60 -0.09
CA GLN A 81 -2.16 11.82 -0.81
C GLN A 81 -1.81 11.74 -2.31
N ALA A 82 -0.65 11.17 -2.65
CA ALA A 82 -0.27 10.93 -4.04
C ALA A 82 -1.21 9.92 -4.72
N PHE A 83 -1.63 8.87 -4.00
CA PHE A 83 -2.63 7.91 -4.50
C PHE A 83 -3.98 8.59 -4.78
N MET A 84 -4.48 9.44 -3.87
CA MET A 84 -5.73 10.19 -4.05
C MET A 84 -5.67 11.18 -5.23
N ALA A 85 -4.49 11.73 -5.53
CA ALA A 85 -4.28 12.65 -6.64
C ALA A 85 -4.26 11.92 -8.01
N LEU A 86 -3.95 10.62 -8.03
CA LEU A 86 -4.03 9.80 -9.22
C LEU A 86 -5.50 9.48 -9.51
N ARG A 87 -6.03 10.20 -10.50
CA ARG A 87 -7.44 10.28 -10.90
C ARG A 87 -8.11 8.92 -11.21
N ASP A 88 -7.35 7.83 -11.30
CA ASP A 88 -7.82 6.47 -11.61
C ASP A 88 -8.07 5.58 -10.37
N ALA A 89 -7.72 6.04 -9.16
CA ALA A 89 -7.99 5.29 -7.92
C ALA A 89 -9.44 5.40 -7.44
N ARG A 90 -10.25 6.25 -8.07
CA ARG A 90 -11.56 6.66 -7.53
C ARG A 90 -12.73 5.76 -7.89
N LEU A 91 -12.71 5.00 -8.99
CA LEU A 91 -13.86 4.19 -9.40
C LEU A 91 -13.46 2.99 -10.27
N THR A 92 -13.41 1.81 -9.67
CA THR A 92 -14.09 0.63 -10.24
C THR A 92 -15.00 0.06 -9.17
N ASP A 93 -15.90 0.91 -8.67
CA ASP A 93 -17.14 0.43 -8.09
C ASP A 93 -17.86 -0.38 -9.16
N SER A 94 -18.10 -1.63 -8.81
CA SER A 94 -18.70 -2.65 -9.64
C SER A 94 -20.14 -2.27 -9.99
N CYS A 95 -20.47 -2.35 -11.28
CA CYS A 95 -21.80 -2.70 -11.77
C CYS A 95 -21.73 -4.09 -12.39
#